data_AF-F0ZD90-F1
#
_entry.id   AF-F0ZD90-F1
#
_cell.length_a   1.000
_cell.length_b   1.000
_cell.length_c   1.000
_cell.angle_alpha   90.00
_cell.angle_beta   90.00
_cell.angle_gamma   90.00
#
_symmetry.space_group_name_H-M   'P 1'
#
loop_
_entity.id
_entity.type
_entity.pdbx_description
1 polymer ?
#
loop_
_entity_poly.entity_id
_entity_poly.type
_entity_poly.pdbx_seq_one_letter_code
_entity_poly.pdbx_strand_id
1 'polypeptide(L)'
;MEEKREIEPYEKFLYLKNLLPVNFNLTGTRNQQLILQIKIHYETLMVLIEGAANDFINKNYISFDPLVGENSCHFRAIITWFIFEKQYNLLKERFLKLLIKLKEVRDRNDLNCFKECKNENLTFVQILNRYNLNIKISMQEYYLISNWILTFTKLHFHSPDPFSKDISDHSKLSPLKNSIHFNKNIIKHLKKNLSEITASIFIEYSSNDTDTFNKLNSLLYINNAGLNCLPIYWGTKVLVNKLIEFKTPIVMVYRLVAKDLNLRVIDSILFKYKYINGGYKVIEISNLKLDLNPSLKKIKIHDCGTPHDDDAAVFIYSNCLRNTDEFTYPIVEYLVSKIVEIGITELLNLSMAIHKQYQEPNCNDQKIINLKDNEYLTKCEIADSLGFNILNPHLFYMEHIFTESIKNTDKYFK
;
A
#
# COMPACT_ATOMS: atom_id res chain seq x y z
N MET A 1 -6.50 -30.68 16.53
CA MET A 1 -6.27 -30.44 15.09
C MET A 1 -7.32 -29.42 14.67
N GLU A 2 -7.01 -28.14 14.83
CA GLU A 2 -7.89 -27.08 14.33
C GLU A 2 -7.63 -26.95 12.83
N GLU A 3 -8.64 -27.23 12.01
CA GLU A 3 -8.64 -26.87 10.60
C GLU A 3 -8.39 -25.36 10.53
N LYS A 4 -7.21 -25.00 10.02
CA LYS A 4 -6.98 -23.64 9.53
C LYS A 4 -8.08 -23.36 8.52
N ARG A 5 -9.01 -22.48 8.87
CA ARG A 5 -9.83 -21.81 7.87
C ARG A 5 -8.85 -21.09 6.96
N GLU A 6 -8.54 -21.69 5.82
CA GLU A 6 -8.08 -20.92 4.68
C GLU A 6 -9.13 -19.83 4.53
N ILE A 7 -8.73 -18.58 4.68
CA ILE A 7 -9.58 -17.46 4.32
C ILE A 7 -9.79 -17.65 2.82
N GLU A 8 -10.89 -18.30 2.45
CA GLU A 8 -11.28 -18.45 1.05
C GLU A 8 -11.28 -17.03 0.47
N PRO A 9 -10.47 -16.77 -0.56
CA PRO A 9 -10.42 -15.44 -1.13
C PRO A 9 -11.83 -15.12 -1.59
N TYR A 10 -12.34 -13.93 -1.27
CA TYR A 10 -13.57 -13.40 -1.84
C TYR A 10 -13.59 -13.67 -3.34
N GLU A 11 -14.29 -14.71 -3.79
CA GLU A 11 -14.56 -14.96 -5.20
C GLU A 11 -15.67 -14.05 -5.70
N LYS A 12 -15.63 -12.79 -5.25
CA LYS A 12 -16.43 -11.75 -5.87
C LYS A 12 -15.72 -11.40 -7.18
N PHE A 13 -16.39 -11.74 -8.27
CA PHE A 13 -15.92 -11.36 -9.58
C PHE A 13 -16.53 -10.03 -10.01
N LEU A 14 -15.69 -9.22 -10.63
CA LEU A 14 -16.01 -7.96 -11.26
C LEU A 14 -15.75 -8.06 -12.76
N TYR A 15 -16.01 -6.98 -13.49
CA TYR A 15 -15.66 -6.84 -14.88
C TYR A 15 -14.63 -5.72 -15.05
N LEU A 16 -13.81 -5.83 -16.09
CA LEU A 16 -12.78 -4.83 -16.43
C LEU A 16 -13.37 -3.41 -16.48
N LYS A 17 -14.57 -3.27 -17.04
CA LYS A 17 -15.30 -1.99 -17.12
C LYS A 17 -15.52 -1.32 -15.76
N ASN A 18 -15.54 -2.07 -14.65
CA ASN A 18 -15.74 -1.52 -13.31
C ASN A 18 -14.57 -0.62 -12.85
N LEU A 19 -13.40 -0.69 -13.50
CA LEU A 19 -12.28 0.21 -13.26
C LEU A 19 -12.49 1.62 -13.85
N LEU A 20 -13.49 1.82 -14.73
CA LEU A 20 -13.77 3.12 -15.33
C LEU A 20 -14.84 3.92 -14.55
N PRO A 21 -14.67 5.25 -14.42
CA PRO A 21 -15.60 6.13 -13.72
C PRO A 21 -16.75 6.61 -14.63
N VAL A 22 -17.42 5.70 -15.35
CA VAL A 22 -18.41 6.08 -16.39
C VAL A 22 -19.73 5.35 -16.23
N ASN A 23 -20.82 6.00 -16.64
CA ASN A 23 -22.13 5.37 -16.74
C ASN A 23 -22.21 4.57 -18.05
N PHE A 24 -22.36 3.26 -17.95
CA PHE A 24 -22.41 2.36 -19.10
C PHE A 24 -23.82 2.12 -19.67
N ASN A 25 -24.87 2.60 -18.99
CA ASN A 25 -26.28 2.38 -19.35
C ASN A 25 -26.84 3.48 -20.24
N LEU A 26 -25.97 4.26 -20.88
CA LEU A 26 -26.36 5.31 -21.82
C LEU A 26 -26.99 4.68 -23.07
N THR A 27 -28.22 5.08 -23.39
CA THR A 27 -28.96 4.68 -24.60
C THR A 27 -29.24 5.90 -25.48
N GLY A 28 -29.64 5.68 -26.73
CA GLY A 28 -30.06 6.72 -27.67
C GLY A 28 -28.97 7.18 -28.62
N THR A 29 -29.37 7.54 -29.85
CA THR A 29 -28.50 8.00 -30.94
C THR A 29 -27.67 9.25 -30.57
N ARG A 30 -28.20 10.11 -29.67
CA ARG A 30 -27.48 11.29 -29.15
C ARG A 30 -26.24 10.93 -28.33
N ASN A 31 -26.15 9.72 -27.79
CA ASN A 31 -25.05 9.26 -26.93
C ASN A 31 -23.98 8.46 -27.68
N GLN A 32 -24.06 8.32 -29.00
CA GLN A 32 -23.07 7.58 -29.80
C GLN A 32 -21.66 8.15 -29.70
N GLN A 33 -21.52 9.48 -29.69
CA GLN A 33 -20.21 10.12 -29.52
C GLN A 33 -19.62 9.79 -28.15
N LEU A 34 -20.45 9.73 -27.12
CA LEU A 34 -20.04 9.37 -25.77
C LEU A 34 -19.65 7.88 -25.68
N ILE A 35 -20.35 6.98 -26.39
CA ILE A 35 -19.95 5.57 -26.51
C ILE A 35 -18.56 5.44 -27.16
N LEU A 36 -18.27 6.21 -28.22
CA LEU A 36 -16.95 6.23 -28.86
C LEU A 36 -15.86 6.80 -27.93
N GLN A 37 -16.18 7.80 -27.09
CA GLN A 37 -15.25 8.28 -26.06
C GLN A 37 -15.00 7.21 -24.98
N ILE A 38 -16.04 6.51 -24.52
CA ILE A 38 -15.90 5.41 -23.55
C ILE A 38 -15.06 4.27 -24.15
N LYS A 39 -15.16 4.00 -25.45
CA LYS A 39 -14.28 3.06 -26.14
C LYS A 39 -12.80 3.44 -25.98
N ILE A 40 -12.43 4.70 -26.20
CA ILE A 40 -11.04 5.18 -26.04
C ILE A 40 -10.57 4.99 -24.59
N HIS A 41 -11.44 5.29 -23.62
CA HIS A 41 -11.17 5.04 -22.20
C HIS A 41 -10.97 3.54 -21.89
N TYR A 42 -11.73 2.67 -22.55
CA TYR A 42 -11.61 1.22 -22.43
C TYR A 42 -10.30 0.70 -23.05
N GLU A 43 -9.92 1.19 -24.24
CA GLU A 43 -8.63 0.89 -24.89
C GLU A 43 -7.45 1.27 -24.00
N THR A 44 -7.51 2.48 -23.42
CA THR A 44 -6.53 2.97 -22.45
C THR A 44 -6.38 2.00 -21.27
N LEU A 45 -7.51 1.55 -20.72
CA LEU A 45 -7.52 0.68 -19.56
C LEU A 45 -6.88 -0.68 -19.89
N MET A 46 -7.10 -1.22 -21.09
CA MET A 46 -6.44 -2.45 -21.53
C MET A 46 -4.90 -2.32 -21.50
N VAL A 47 -4.36 -1.19 -21.98
CA VAL A 47 -2.90 -0.91 -21.95
C VAL A 47 -2.37 -0.83 -20.51
N LEU A 48 -3.11 -0.16 -19.61
CA LEU A 48 -2.71 -0.06 -18.20
C LEU A 48 -2.73 -1.43 -17.50
N ILE A 49 -3.72 -2.28 -17.83
CA ILE A 49 -3.82 -3.64 -17.29
C ILE A 49 -2.66 -4.51 -17.76
N GLU A 50 -2.21 -4.35 -19.01
CA GLU A 50 -1.02 -5.03 -19.50
C GLU A 50 0.23 -4.65 -18.71
N GLY A 51 0.40 -3.35 -18.40
CA GLY A 51 1.46 -2.87 -17.51
C GLY A 51 1.40 -3.54 -16.14
N ALA A 52 0.23 -3.51 -15.50
CA ALA A 52 0.02 -4.12 -14.19
C ALA A 52 0.28 -5.64 -14.20
N ALA A 53 -0.20 -6.36 -15.21
CA ALA A 53 0.00 -7.80 -15.35
C ALA A 53 1.48 -8.14 -15.54
N ASN A 54 2.20 -7.39 -16.37
CA ASN A 54 3.63 -7.60 -16.60
C ASN A 54 4.44 -7.35 -15.33
N ASP A 55 4.17 -6.25 -14.62
CA ASP A 55 4.85 -5.97 -13.34
C ASP A 55 4.53 -7.04 -12.29
N PHE A 56 3.30 -7.53 -12.22
CA PHE A 56 2.95 -8.64 -11.33
C PHE A 56 3.73 -9.92 -11.67
N ILE A 57 3.73 -10.32 -12.94
CA ILE A 57 4.42 -11.53 -13.43
C ILE A 57 5.92 -11.46 -13.11
N ASN A 58 6.51 -10.28 -13.26
CA ASN A 58 7.92 -10.01 -12.99
C ASN A 58 8.24 -9.78 -11.50
N LYS A 59 7.25 -9.91 -10.60
CA LYS A 59 7.41 -9.65 -9.16
C LYS A 59 7.96 -8.24 -8.87
N ASN A 60 7.50 -7.23 -9.62
CA ASN A 60 7.83 -5.84 -9.39
C ASN A 60 6.90 -5.25 -8.32
N TYR A 61 7.16 -5.58 -7.05
CA TYR A 61 6.29 -5.24 -5.91
C TYR A 61 6.07 -3.74 -5.73
N ILE A 62 7.11 -2.92 -5.93
CA ILE A 62 7.02 -1.47 -5.71
C ILE A 62 6.05 -0.77 -6.67
N SER A 63 5.79 -1.36 -7.85
CA SER A 63 4.76 -0.87 -8.75
C SER A 63 3.33 -0.99 -8.19
N PHE A 64 3.16 -1.61 -7.02
CA PHE A 64 1.87 -1.78 -6.34
C PHE A 64 1.80 -1.03 -4.99
N ASP A 65 2.61 0.01 -4.79
CA ASP A 65 2.61 0.90 -3.62
C ASP A 65 1.93 2.27 -3.88
N PRO A 66 0.58 2.33 -3.95
CA PRO A 66 -0.10 3.55 -4.33
C PRO A 66 -0.19 4.56 -3.18
N LEU A 67 -0.05 5.84 -3.54
CA LEU A 67 -0.50 6.95 -2.69
C LEU A 67 -1.99 7.19 -2.87
N VAL A 68 -2.74 6.55 -2.00
CA VAL A 68 -4.17 6.78 -1.81
C VAL A 68 -4.20 7.56 -0.51
N GLY A 69 -4.53 8.85 -0.57
CA GLY A 69 -4.21 9.84 0.46
C GLY A 69 -4.81 9.59 1.85
N GLU A 70 -5.56 8.51 2.06
CA GLU A 70 -5.87 8.01 3.40
C GLU A 70 -4.66 7.36 4.09
N ASN A 71 -4.72 7.23 5.42
CA ASN A 71 -3.69 6.60 6.25
C ASN A 71 -3.66 5.06 6.12
N SER A 72 -3.74 4.51 4.90
CA SER A 72 -3.87 3.07 4.65
C SER A 72 -2.84 2.50 3.69
N CYS A 73 -1.82 3.28 3.27
CA CYS A 73 -0.68 2.74 2.53
C CYS A 73 -0.03 1.58 3.29
N HIS A 74 0.09 1.72 4.62
CA HIS A 74 0.60 0.70 5.52
C HIS A 74 -0.21 -0.61 5.48
N PHE A 75 -1.54 -0.49 5.41
CA PHE A 75 -2.45 -1.62 5.35
C PHE A 75 -2.37 -2.35 4.01
N ARG A 76 -2.26 -1.57 2.92
CA ARG A 76 -2.11 -2.12 1.57
C ARG A 76 -0.80 -2.85 1.35
N ALA A 77 0.28 -2.44 2.00
CA ALA A 77 1.55 -3.15 1.93
C ALA A 77 1.36 -4.63 2.29
N ILE A 78 0.68 -4.90 3.40
CA ILE A 78 0.41 -6.28 3.85
C ILE A 78 -0.54 -7.02 2.93
N ILE A 79 -1.63 -6.39 2.49
CA ILE A 79 -2.56 -7.03 1.56
C ILE A 79 -1.81 -7.45 0.30
N THR A 80 -0.98 -6.55 -0.24
CA THR A 80 -0.15 -6.80 -1.41
C THR A 80 0.84 -7.93 -1.14
N TRP A 81 1.57 -7.90 -0.01
CA TRP A 81 2.48 -8.97 0.39
C TRP A 81 1.77 -10.32 0.45
N PHE A 82 0.61 -10.39 1.11
CA PHE A 82 -0.17 -11.61 1.22
C PHE A 82 -0.58 -12.16 -0.15
N ILE A 83 -1.02 -11.27 -1.06
CA ILE A 83 -1.38 -11.65 -2.42
C ILE A 83 -0.18 -12.25 -3.16
N PHE A 84 0.99 -11.62 -3.10
CA PHE A 84 2.19 -12.16 -3.76
C PHE A 84 2.68 -13.47 -3.10
N GLU A 85 2.69 -13.58 -1.79
CA GLU A 85 3.24 -14.76 -1.13
C GLU A 85 2.31 -15.97 -1.16
N LYS A 86 0.98 -15.76 -1.14
CA LYS A 86 0.01 -16.85 -1.05
C LYS A 86 -0.72 -17.11 -2.35
N GLN A 87 -0.84 -16.13 -3.24
CA GLN A 87 -1.68 -16.23 -4.43
C GLN A 87 -0.92 -15.99 -5.74
N TYR A 88 0.41 -15.83 -5.72
CA TYR A 88 1.17 -15.51 -6.92
C TYR A 88 0.98 -16.49 -8.07
N ASN A 89 1.09 -17.80 -7.84
CA ASN A 89 0.97 -18.78 -8.93
C ASN A 89 -0.42 -18.74 -9.57
N LEU A 90 -1.47 -18.72 -8.75
CA LEU A 90 -2.86 -18.64 -9.22
C LEU A 90 -3.11 -17.34 -10.00
N LEU A 91 -2.73 -16.19 -9.43
CA LEU A 91 -2.94 -14.89 -10.07
C LEU A 91 -2.05 -14.70 -11.30
N LYS A 92 -0.85 -15.26 -11.32
CA LYS A 92 0.05 -15.25 -12.49
C LYS A 92 -0.63 -15.93 -13.67
N GLU A 93 -1.20 -17.11 -13.48
CA GLU A 93 -1.93 -17.80 -14.54
C GLU A 93 -3.13 -16.98 -15.03
N ARG A 94 -3.84 -16.34 -14.12
CA ARG A 94 -4.99 -15.51 -14.49
C ARG A 94 -4.59 -14.23 -15.22
N PHE A 95 -3.52 -13.56 -14.79
CA PHE A 95 -2.94 -12.43 -15.51
C PHE A 95 -2.41 -12.85 -16.89
N LEU A 96 -1.80 -14.03 -17.03
CA LEU A 96 -1.40 -14.55 -18.35
C LEU A 96 -2.61 -14.79 -19.26
N LYS A 97 -3.69 -15.39 -18.75
CA LYS A 97 -4.96 -15.55 -19.49
C LYS A 97 -5.56 -14.20 -19.87
N LEU A 98 -5.51 -13.23 -18.97
CA LEU A 98 -5.98 -11.86 -19.22
C LEU A 98 -5.17 -11.21 -20.35
N LEU A 99 -3.84 -11.29 -20.31
CA LEU A 99 -2.95 -10.78 -21.36
C LEU A 99 -3.25 -11.41 -22.74
N ILE A 100 -3.44 -12.73 -22.80
CA ILE A 100 -3.83 -13.41 -24.04
C ILE A 100 -5.15 -12.85 -24.55
N LYS A 101 -6.16 -12.71 -23.69
CA LYS A 101 -7.46 -12.18 -24.06
C LYS A 101 -7.39 -10.73 -24.56
N LEU A 102 -6.60 -9.88 -23.91
CA LEU A 102 -6.40 -8.49 -24.34
C LEU A 102 -5.70 -8.40 -25.69
N LYS A 103 -4.72 -9.28 -25.93
CA LYS A 103 -4.05 -9.41 -27.22
C LYS A 103 -5.02 -9.83 -28.33
N GLU A 104 -5.85 -10.86 -28.09
CA GLU A 104 -6.86 -11.31 -29.06
C GLU A 104 -7.82 -10.19 -29.47
N VAL A 105 -8.32 -9.42 -28.50
CA VAL A 105 -9.23 -8.29 -28.74
C VAL A 105 -8.59 -7.24 -29.65
N ARG A 106 -7.28 -6.99 -29.47
CA ARG A 106 -6.51 -6.03 -30.28
C ARG A 106 -6.22 -6.56 -31.67
N ASP A 107 -5.72 -7.78 -31.78
CA ASP A 107 -5.32 -8.41 -33.04
C ASP A 107 -6.50 -8.58 -34.00
N ARG A 108 -7.70 -8.86 -33.45
CA ARG A 108 -8.94 -8.96 -34.23
C ARG A 108 -9.58 -7.61 -34.53
N ASN A 109 -9.05 -6.52 -33.98
CA ASN A 109 -9.70 -5.21 -33.99
C ASN A 109 -11.16 -5.26 -33.51
N ASP A 110 -11.46 -6.08 -32.49
CA ASP A 110 -12.83 -6.33 -32.01
C ASP A 110 -13.51 -5.03 -31.55
N LEU A 111 -12.74 -4.00 -31.18
CA LEU A 111 -13.24 -2.69 -30.80
C LEU A 111 -13.77 -1.85 -31.98
N ASN A 112 -13.66 -2.31 -33.23
CA ASN A 112 -14.36 -1.70 -34.35
C ASN A 112 -15.87 -1.95 -34.31
N CYS A 113 -16.33 -2.94 -33.54
CA CYS A 113 -17.75 -3.23 -33.33
C CYS A 113 -18.54 -2.01 -32.81
N PHE A 114 -17.90 -1.10 -32.07
CA PHE A 114 -18.53 0.14 -31.59
C PHE A 114 -18.90 1.11 -32.73
N LYS A 115 -18.19 1.06 -33.86
CA LYS A 115 -18.55 1.84 -35.06
C LYS A 115 -19.72 1.19 -35.81
N GLU A 116 -19.73 -0.14 -35.87
CA GLU A 116 -20.77 -0.93 -36.54
C GLU A 116 -22.12 -0.77 -35.82
N CYS A 117 -22.11 -0.86 -34.49
CA CYS A 117 -23.30 -0.68 -33.66
C CYS A 117 -23.72 0.78 -33.47
N LYS A 118 -23.11 1.74 -34.17
CA LYS A 118 -23.40 3.17 -34.02
C LYS A 118 -24.91 3.42 -34.15
N ASN A 119 -25.56 2.87 -35.17
CA ASN A 119 -26.98 3.11 -35.44
C ASN A 119 -27.93 2.20 -34.64
N GLU A 120 -27.40 1.28 -33.85
CA GLU A 120 -28.19 0.40 -33.00
C GLU A 120 -28.37 1.08 -31.65
N ASN A 121 -29.60 1.15 -31.12
CA ASN A 121 -29.89 1.78 -29.83
C ASN A 121 -29.40 0.93 -28.64
N LEU A 122 -28.10 0.65 -28.60
CA LEU A 122 -27.43 -0.23 -27.64
C LEU A 122 -26.62 0.58 -26.64
N THR A 123 -26.59 0.08 -25.41
CA THR A 123 -25.69 0.54 -24.35
C THR A 123 -24.28 0.00 -24.53
N PHE A 124 -23.29 0.63 -23.90
CA PHE A 124 -21.90 0.15 -23.90
C PHE A 124 -21.81 -1.29 -23.34
N VAL A 125 -22.57 -1.62 -22.29
CA VAL A 125 -22.62 -2.98 -21.73
C VAL A 125 -23.17 -4.00 -22.72
N GLN A 126 -24.22 -3.64 -23.47
CA GLN A 126 -24.80 -4.54 -24.47
C GLN A 126 -23.81 -4.82 -25.60
N ILE A 127 -23.08 -3.81 -26.06
CA ILE A 127 -22.01 -3.98 -27.06
C ILE A 127 -20.92 -4.89 -26.49
N LEU A 128 -20.42 -4.62 -25.28
CA LEU A 128 -19.38 -5.46 -24.68
C LEU A 128 -19.82 -6.92 -24.54
N ASN A 129 -21.06 -7.19 -24.14
CA ASN A 129 -21.57 -8.55 -23.99
C ASN A 129 -21.72 -9.24 -25.35
N ARG A 130 -22.26 -8.54 -26.36
CA ARG A 130 -22.47 -9.08 -27.71
C ARG A 130 -21.17 -9.56 -28.36
N TYR A 131 -20.09 -8.81 -28.15
CA TYR A 131 -18.76 -9.12 -28.73
C TYR A 131 -17.82 -9.82 -27.74
N ASN A 132 -18.32 -10.31 -26.61
CA ASN A 132 -17.53 -11.00 -25.57
C ASN A 132 -16.28 -10.19 -25.10
N LEU A 133 -16.47 -8.89 -24.95
CA LEU A 133 -15.51 -7.90 -24.47
C LEU A 133 -15.75 -7.51 -23.00
N ASN A 134 -16.80 -8.04 -22.37
CA ASN A 134 -17.04 -7.85 -20.94
C ASN A 134 -16.16 -8.81 -20.13
N ILE A 135 -14.86 -8.55 -20.08
CA ILE A 135 -13.85 -9.43 -19.47
C ILE A 135 -14.03 -9.45 -17.95
N LYS A 136 -14.12 -10.67 -17.41
CA LYS A 136 -14.29 -10.94 -15.98
C LYS A 136 -12.92 -10.92 -15.27
N ILE A 137 -12.85 -10.30 -14.10
CA ILE A 137 -11.68 -10.22 -13.23
C ILE A 137 -12.10 -10.51 -11.78
N SER A 138 -11.23 -11.06 -10.92
CA SER A 138 -11.50 -11.17 -9.49
C SER A 138 -11.26 -9.87 -8.77
N MET A 139 -11.70 -9.85 -7.52
CA MET A 139 -11.41 -8.78 -6.57
C MET A 139 -9.92 -8.52 -6.37
N GLN A 140 -9.08 -9.57 -6.35
CA GLN A 140 -7.63 -9.42 -6.16
C GLN A 140 -6.96 -8.83 -7.40
N GLU A 141 -7.38 -9.26 -8.60
CA GLU A 141 -6.93 -8.64 -9.86
C GLU A 141 -7.35 -7.17 -9.90
N TYR A 142 -8.61 -6.87 -9.56
CA TYR A 142 -9.12 -5.51 -9.48
C TYR A 142 -8.30 -4.65 -8.51
N TYR A 143 -8.01 -5.19 -7.31
CA TYR A 143 -7.20 -4.53 -6.29
C TYR A 143 -5.79 -4.22 -6.78
N LEU A 144 -5.08 -5.22 -7.33
CA LEU A 144 -3.72 -5.07 -7.84
C LEU A 144 -3.64 -4.10 -9.02
N ILE A 145 -4.56 -4.21 -9.98
CA ILE A 145 -4.63 -3.29 -11.13
C ILE A 145 -4.88 -1.85 -10.65
N SER A 146 -5.79 -1.67 -9.68
CA SER A 146 -6.07 -0.35 -9.11
C SER A 146 -4.85 0.23 -8.39
N ASN A 147 -4.15 -0.59 -7.58
CA ASN A 147 -2.92 -0.18 -6.90
C ASN A 147 -1.86 0.22 -7.93
N TRP A 148 -1.70 -0.56 -8.98
CA TRP A 148 -0.72 -0.30 -10.02
C TRP A 148 -0.99 1.01 -10.76
N ILE A 149 -2.23 1.24 -11.21
CA ILE A 149 -2.59 2.47 -11.93
C ILE A 149 -2.34 3.70 -11.06
N LEU A 150 -2.71 3.64 -9.78
CA LEU A 150 -2.46 4.75 -8.87
C LEU A 150 -0.96 4.98 -8.63
N THR A 151 -0.18 3.91 -8.46
CA THR A 151 1.29 3.97 -8.33
C THR A 151 1.94 4.55 -9.59
N PHE A 152 1.50 4.12 -10.77
CA PHE A 152 1.96 4.65 -12.04
C PHE A 152 1.76 6.18 -12.13
N THR A 153 0.63 6.67 -11.62
CA THR A 153 0.29 8.11 -11.59
C THR A 153 0.90 8.87 -10.41
N LYS A 154 1.62 8.20 -9.51
CA LYS A 154 2.33 8.81 -8.39
C LYS A 154 3.44 9.72 -8.92
N LEU A 155 3.58 10.92 -8.37
CA LEU A 155 4.81 11.68 -8.51
C LEU A 155 5.82 11.14 -7.50
N HIS A 156 7.02 10.78 -7.96
CA HIS A 156 8.12 10.47 -7.07
C HIS A 156 8.66 11.80 -6.52
N PHE A 157 8.03 12.31 -5.46
CA PHE A 157 8.66 13.35 -4.66
C PHE A 157 9.59 12.65 -3.68
N HIS A 158 10.90 12.77 -3.90
CA HIS A 158 11.86 12.72 -2.81
C HIS A 158 11.82 14.08 -2.13
N SER A 159 10.71 14.38 -1.44
CA SER A 159 10.66 15.56 -0.60
C SER A 159 11.46 15.24 0.66
N PRO A 160 12.48 16.04 1.03
CA PRO A 160 13.11 15.91 2.33
C PRO A 160 12.11 16.24 3.45
N ASP A 161 11.04 16.98 3.14
CA ASP A 161 9.94 17.25 4.07
C ASP A 161 9.08 15.99 4.28
N PRO A 162 9.10 15.37 5.48
CA PRO A 162 8.29 14.19 5.82
C PRO A 162 6.79 14.49 5.83
N PHE A 163 6.38 15.76 5.67
CA PHE A 163 4.99 16.22 5.63
C PHE A 163 4.51 16.64 4.25
N SER A 164 5.31 16.41 3.20
CA SER A 164 4.93 16.82 1.84
C SER A 164 3.60 16.20 1.43
N LYS A 165 2.73 17.01 0.81
CA LYS A 165 1.42 16.53 0.37
C LYS A 165 1.60 15.56 -0.79
N ASP A 166 0.84 14.46 -0.75
CA ASP A 166 0.76 13.53 -1.87
C ASP A 166 0.17 14.19 -3.12
N ILE A 167 0.92 14.20 -4.21
CA ILE A 167 0.47 14.75 -5.50
C ILE A 167 0.55 13.64 -6.56
N SER A 168 -0.50 13.54 -7.38
CA SER A 168 -0.54 12.63 -8.53
C SER A 168 -0.28 13.41 -9.83
N ASP A 169 0.52 12.86 -10.73
CA ASP A 169 0.70 13.39 -12.07
C ASP A 169 -0.25 12.73 -13.06
N HIS A 170 -1.35 13.44 -13.31
CA HIS A 170 -2.38 13.04 -14.27
C HIS A 170 -1.89 13.04 -15.72
N SER A 171 -0.75 13.71 -16.01
CA SER A 171 -0.17 13.76 -17.35
C SER A 171 0.53 12.45 -17.73
N LYS A 172 0.89 11.58 -16.77
CA LYS A 172 1.40 10.23 -17.08
C LYS A 172 0.38 9.35 -17.81
N LEU A 173 -0.92 9.66 -17.67
CA LEU A 173 -2.00 9.02 -18.42
C LEU A 173 -2.31 9.73 -19.76
N SER A 174 -1.68 10.88 -20.04
CA SER A 174 -1.89 11.69 -21.26
C SER A 174 -1.35 11.09 -22.57
N PRO A 175 -0.29 10.24 -22.59
CA PRO A 175 0.11 9.53 -23.81
C PRO A 175 -0.99 8.64 -24.41
N LEU A 176 -2.08 8.41 -23.66
CA LEU A 176 -3.21 7.56 -24.01
C LEU A 176 -4.37 8.33 -24.66
N LYS A 177 -4.14 9.59 -25.11
CA LYS A 177 -5.13 10.45 -25.81
C LYS A 177 -6.40 10.78 -25.02
N ASN A 178 -6.34 10.78 -23.70
CA ASN A 178 -7.49 11.09 -22.84
C ASN A 178 -7.49 12.52 -22.33
N SER A 179 -8.69 13.01 -22.00
CA SER A 179 -8.84 14.33 -21.36
C SER A 179 -8.27 14.33 -19.94
N ILE A 180 -7.71 15.47 -19.51
CA ILE A 180 -7.27 15.69 -18.12
C ILE A 180 -8.41 15.41 -17.13
N HIS A 181 -9.64 15.74 -17.51
CA HIS A 181 -10.83 15.48 -16.70
C HIS A 181 -11.08 13.98 -16.47
N PHE A 182 -10.95 13.16 -17.52
CA PHE A 182 -11.04 11.71 -17.39
C PHE A 182 -9.95 11.15 -16.46
N ASN A 183 -8.69 11.60 -16.65
CA ASN A 183 -7.56 11.15 -15.83
C ASN A 183 -7.76 11.47 -14.34
N LYS A 184 -8.32 12.64 -14.02
CA LYS A 184 -8.69 13.00 -12.64
C LYS A 184 -9.81 12.11 -12.10
N ASN A 185 -10.84 11.83 -12.90
CA ASN A 185 -11.97 11.02 -12.48
C ASN A 185 -11.60 9.55 -12.26
N ILE A 186 -10.74 8.97 -13.10
CA ILE A 186 -10.30 7.58 -12.91
C ILE A 186 -9.47 7.44 -11.64
N ILE A 187 -8.55 8.37 -11.37
CA ILE A 187 -7.78 8.37 -10.13
C ILE A 187 -8.70 8.52 -8.92
N LYS A 188 -9.66 9.46 -8.93
CA LYS A 188 -10.62 9.62 -7.84
C LYS A 188 -11.43 8.35 -7.61
N HIS A 189 -11.92 7.72 -8.68
CA HIS A 189 -12.70 6.47 -8.63
C HIS A 189 -11.88 5.31 -8.06
N LEU A 190 -10.67 5.09 -8.56
CA LEU A 190 -9.79 4.04 -8.07
C LEU A 190 -9.39 4.27 -6.61
N LYS A 191 -9.11 5.52 -6.21
CA LYS A 191 -8.83 5.86 -4.80
C LYS A 191 -9.99 5.50 -3.89
N LYS A 192 -11.22 5.90 -4.26
CA LYS A 192 -12.42 5.57 -3.49
C LYS A 192 -12.60 4.06 -3.35
N ASN A 193 -12.57 3.33 -4.47
CA ASN A 193 -12.77 1.88 -4.43
C ASN A 193 -11.68 1.17 -3.62
N LEU A 194 -10.40 1.55 -3.76
CA LEU A 194 -9.33 0.96 -2.97
C LEU A 194 -9.46 1.25 -1.48
N SER A 195 -9.92 2.44 -1.10
CA SER A 195 -10.17 2.79 0.30
C SER A 195 -11.29 1.92 0.88
N GLU A 196 -12.36 1.68 0.12
CA GLU A 196 -13.46 0.78 0.52
C GLU A 196 -12.98 -0.66 0.68
N ILE A 197 -12.24 -1.18 -0.30
CA ILE A 197 -11.72 -2.56 -0.28
C ILE A 197 -10.77 -2.76 0.89
N THR A 198 -9.84 -1.84 1.09
CA THR A 198 -8.86 -1.91 2.18
C THR A 198 -9.56 -1.90 3.53
N ALA A 199 -10.54 -1.01 3.72
CA ALA A 199 -11.32 -0.95 4.95
C ALA A 199 -12.09 -2.25 5.23
N SER A 200 -12.79 -2.79 4.22
CA SER A 200 -13.53 -4.04 4.36
C SER A 200 -12.63 -5.23 4.74
N ILE A 201 -11.48 -5.37 4.06
CA ILE A 201 -10.51 -6.45 4.35
C ILE A 201 -10.01 -6.35 5.80
N PHE A 202 -9.66 -5.15 6.27
CA PHE A 202 -9.13 -4.98 7.63
C PHE A 202 -10.18 -5.18 8.72
N ILE A 203 -11.41 -4.73 8.49
CA ILE A 203 -12.53 -5.02 9.38
C ILE A 203 -12.74 -6.53 9.48
N GLU A 204 -12.73 -7.26 8.38
CA GLU A 204 -12.84 -8.71 8.42
C GLU A 204 -11.65 -9.38 9.11
N TYR A 205 -10.43 -8.93 8.84
CA TYR A 205 -9.23 -9.43 9.52
C TYR A 205 -9.26 -9.23 11.03
N SER A 206 -10.02 -8.25 11.51
CA SER A 206 -10.25 -8.02 12.94
C SER A 206 -11.34 -8.91 13.56
N SER A 207 -12.05 -9.74 12.79
CA SER A 207 -13.20 -10.52 13.27
C SER A 207 -12.91 -11.45 14.45
N ASN A 208 -11.66 -11.89 14.64
CA ASN A 208 -11.25 -12.74 15.77
C ASN A 208 -10.93 -11.93 17.04
N ASP A 209 -10.89 -10.60 16.96
CA ASP A 209 -10.72 -9.67 18.08
C ASP A 209 -11.96 -8.76 18.12
N THR A 210 -12.98 -9.18 18.87
CA THR A 210 -14.27 -8.49 18.97
C THR A 210 -14.13 -7.02 19.34
N ASP A 211 -13.17 -6.68 20.21
CA ASP A 211 -12.95 -5.31 20.65
C ASP A 211 -12.37 -4.45 19.52
N THR A 212 -11.30 -4.92 18.87
CA THR A 212 -10.72 -4.23 17.71
C THR A 212 -11.71 -4.15 16.55
N PHE A 213 -12.50 -5.20 16.30
CA PHE A 213 -13.57 -5.21 15.29
C PHE A 213 -14.60 -4.10 15.54
N ASN A 214 -15.14 -4.03 16.76
CA ASN A 214 -16.13 -3.03 17.13
C ASN A 214 -15.57 -1.61 17.00
N LYS A 215 -14.30 -1.40 17.38
CA LYS A 215 -13.63 -0.10 17.26
C LYS A 215 -13.42 0.27 15.79
N LEU A 216 -12.86 -0.62 14.96
CA LEU A 216 -12.69 -0.34 13.53
C LEU A 216 -14.01 -0.06 12.81
N ASN A 217 -15.05 -0.84 13.12
CA ASN A 217 -16.35 -0.68 12.47
C ASN A 217 -17.07 0.62 12.91
N SER A 218 -16.99 0.98 14.20
CA SER A 218 -17.62 2.21 14.73
C SER A 218 -16.86 3.49 14.40
N LEU A 219 -15.54 3.40 14.22
CA LEU A 219 -14.66 4.53 13.93
C LEU A 219 -14.36 4.70 12.45
N LEU A 220 -14.81 3.78 11.60
CA LEU A 220 -14.71 3.94 10.15
C LEU A 220 -15.29 5.30 9.74
N TYR A 221 -14.45 6.13 9.15
CA TYR A 221 -14.79 7.47 8.76
C TYR A 221 -14.69 7.63 7.25
N ILE A 222 -15.66 8.31 6.65
CA ILE A 222 -15.60 8.71 5.24
C ILE A 222 -15.16 10.16 5.20
N ASN A 223 -13.97 10.43 4.63
CA ASN A 223 -13.43 11.78 4.56
C ASN A 223 -14.17 12.68 3.55
N ASN A 224 -13.81 13.96 3.50
CA ASN A 224 -14.40 14.93 2.58
C ASN A 224 -14.19 14.58 1.09
N ALA A 225 -13.17 13.79 0.77
CA ALA A 225 -12.94 13.26 -0.57
C ALA A 225 -13.76 11.99 -0.89
N GLY A 226 -14.52 11.47 0.08
CA GLY A 226 -15.32 10.25 -0.04
C GLY A 226 -14.51 8.97 0.14
N LEU A 227 -13.33 9.03 0.77
CA LEU A 227 -12.46 7.88 1.03
C LEU A 227 -12.75 7.29 2.41
N ASN A 228 -12.79 5.96 2.47
CA ASN A 228 -12.88 5.23 3.73
C ASN A 228 -11.53 5.27 4.47
N CYS A 229 -11.54 5.83 5.67
CA CYS A 229 -10.39 5.96 6.54
C CYS A 229 -10.60 5.10 7.79
N LEU A 230 -9.69 4.15 8.01
CA LEU A 230 -9.59 3.42 9.28
C LEU A 230 -8.73 4.23 10.27
N PRO A 231 -9.04 4.18 11.57
CA PRO A 231 -8.15 4.76 12.55
C PRO A 231 -6.85 3.94 12.64
N ILE A 232 -5.72 4.65 12.55
CA ILE A 232 -4.39 4.04 12.37
C ILE A 232 -4.05 3.02 13.46
N TYR A 233 -4.26 3.35 14.74
CA TYR A 233 -3.82 2.51 15.84
C TYR A 233 -4.46 1.12 15.81
N TRP A 234 -5.80 1.05 15.77
CA TRP A 234 -6.50 -0.23 15.72
C TRP A 234 -6.28 -0.96 14.40
N GLY A 235 -6.13 -0.23 13.28
CA GLY A 235 -5.72 -0.83 12.02
C GLY A 235 -4.32 -1.46 12.11
N THR A 236 -3.41 -0.83 12.87
CA THR A 236 -2.06 -1.35 13.13
C THR A 236 -2.08 -2.60 14.00
N LYS A 237 -2.98 -2.70 14.99
CA LYS A 237 -3.16 -3.94 15.75
C LYS A 237 -3.52 -5.11 14.83
N VAL A 238 -4.46 -4.91 13.90
CA VAL A 238 -4.82 -5.91 12.90
C VAL A 238 -3.64 -6.24 11.99
N LEU A 239 -2.94 -5.22 11.51
CA LEU A 239 -1.72 -5.34 10.71
C LEU A 239 -0.68 -6.24 11.39
N VAL A 240 -0.34 -5.92 12.65
CA VAL A 240 0.61 -6.69 13.47
C VAL A 240 0.17 -8.14 13.63
N ASN A 241 -1.11 -8.37 13.93
CA ASN A 241 -1.65 -9.72 14.07
C ASN A 241 -1.50 -10.52 12.77
N LYS A 242 -1.75 -9.89 11.61
CA LYS A 242 -1.56 -10.55 10.31
C LYS A 242 -0.10 -10.79 9.96
N LEU A 243 0.82 -9.86 10.30
CA LEU A 243 2.26 -10.13 10.18
C LEU A 243 2.65 -11.37 10.98
N ILE A 244 2.15 -11.50 12.22
CA ILE A 244 2.44 -12.65 13.09
C ILE A 244 1.83 -13.94 12.52
N GLU A 245 0.55 -13.91 12.15
CA GLU A 245 -0.20 -15.04 11.60
C GLU A 245 0.48 -15.63 10.36
N PHE A 246 0.92 -14.76 9.45
CA PHE A 246 1.57 -15.16 8.21
C PHE A 246 3.10 -15.31 8.33
N LYS A 247 3.67 -15.01 9.50
CA LYS A 247 5.12 -15.06 9.77
C LYS A 247 5.92 -14.23 8.75
N THR A 248 5.36 -13.08 8.37
CA THR A 248 5.89 -12.20 7.32
C THR A 248 7.28 -11.66 7.68
N PRO A 249 8.31 -11.83 6.84
CA PRO A 249 9.59 -11.16 7.07
C PRO A 249 9.40 -9.63 7.10
N ILE A 250 10.06 -8.97 8.06
CA ILE A 250 10.03 -7.51 8.19
C ILE A 250 11.44 -6.98 8.00
N VAL A 251 11.57 -5.98 7.14
CA VAL A 251 12.79 -5.21 6.97
C VAL A 251 12.51 -3.79 7.42
N MET A 252 13.32 -3.25 8.31
CA MET A 252 13.13 -1.90 8.84
C MET A 252 14.39 -1.10 8.56
N VAL A 253 14.20 0.05 7.92
CA VAL A 253 15.25 1.02 7.65
C VAL A 253 15.00 2.23 8.51
N TYR A 254 15.94 2.46 9.40
CA TYR A 254 15.90 3.55 10.35
C TYR A 254 16.95 4.58 9.98
N ARG A 255 16.55 5.82 9.68
CA ARG A 255 17.46 6.90 9.33
C ARG A 255 17.59 7.88 10.48
N LEU A 256 18.83 8.22 10.80
CA LEU A 256 19.13 9.34 11.67
C LEU A 256 19.22 10.61 10.82
N VAL A 257 18.41 11.61 11.13
CA VAL A 257 18.25 12.81 10.30
C VAL A 257 18.59 14.06 11.12
N ALA A 258 19.44 14.92 10.55
CA ALA A 258 19.84 16.20 11.17
C ALA A 258 18.68 17.21 11.10
N LYS A 259 18.29 17.81 12.22
CA LYS A 259 17.21 18.80 12.28
C LYS A 259 17.60 20.17 11.70
N ASP A 260 18.88 20.51 11.78
CA ASP A 260 19.46 21.82 11.45
C ASP A 260 20.02 21.92 10.01
N LEU A 261 20.37 20.79 9.38
CA LEU A 261 21.02 20.72 8.06
C LEU A 261 20.08 20.20 6.96
N ASN A 262 19.01 20.93 6.61
CA ASN A 262 18.07 20.55 5.52
C ASN A 262 17.57 19.09 5.59
N LEU A 263 17.40 18.53 6.79
CA LEU A 263 16.99 17.13 6.96
C LEU A 263 17.98 16.13 6.32
N ARG A 264 19.28 16.45 6.38
CA ARG A 264 20.35 15.56 5.90
C ARG A 264 20.34 14.26 6.70
N VAL A 265 20.30 13.14 5.98
CA VAL A 265 20.51 11.81 6.57
C VAL A 265 21.97 11.70 7.04
N ILE A 266 22.16 11.47 8.34
CA ILE A 266 23.46 11.31 8.99
C ILE A 266 23.89 9.85 8.94
N ASP A 267 22.99 8.93 9.30
CA ASP A 267 23.24 7.50 9.30
C ASP A 267 21.96 6.72 8.96
N SER A 268 22.10 5.46 8.56
CA SER A 268 20.97 4.58 8.24
C SER A 268 21.23 3.17 8.72
N ILE A 269 20.33 2.64 9.52
CA ILE A 269 20.45 1.32 10.14
C ILE A 269 19.38 0.42 9.57
N LEU A 270 19.79 -0.73 9.04
CA LEU A 270 18.91 -1.76 8.53
C LEU A 270 18.76 -2.87 9.55
N PHE A 271 17.53 -3.16 9.93
CA PHE A 271 17.14 -4.30 10.76
C PHE A 271 16.36 -5.30 9.91
N LYS A 272 16.75 -6.57 9.98
CA LYS A 272 15.95 -7.67 9.43
C LYS A 272 15.37 -8.50 10.57
N TYR A 273 14.06 -8.69 10.54
CA TYR A 273 13.32 -9.46 11.53
C TYR A 273 12.73 -10.73 10.90
N LYS A 274 12.79 -11.82 11.66
CA LYS A 274 12.14 -13.09 11.33
C LYS A 274 11.27 -13.54 12.49
N TYR A 275 10.13 -14.14 12.18
CA TYR A 275 9.26 -14.72 13.19
C TYR A 275 9.82 -16.08 13.64
N ILE A 276 10.27 -16.17 14.90
CA ILE A 276 10.90 -17.34 15.51
C ILE A 276 10.31 -17.55 16.91
N ASN A 277 9.93 -18.79 17.24
CA ASN A 277 9.47 -19.18 18.59
C ASN A 277 8.39 -18.26 19.19
N GLY A 278 7.38 -17.90 18.38
CA GLY A 278 6.24 -17.13 18.87
C GLY A 278 6.38 -15.60 18.76
N GLY A 279 7.51 -15.07 18.27
CA GLY A 279 7.68 -13.62 18.12
C GLY A 279 8.73 -13.23 17.07
N TYR A 280 8.77 -11.94 16.75
CA TYR A 280 9.80 -11.40 15.87
C TYR A 280 11.13 -11.25 16.59
N LYS A 281 12.20 -11.77 15.97
CA LYS A 281 13.58 -11.64 16.43
C LYS A 281 14.41 -10.97 15.34
N VAL A 282 15.32 -10.09 15.76
CA VAL A 282 16.31 -9.50 14.87
C VAL A 282 17.29 -10.59 14.48
N ILE A 283 17.45 -10.80 13.17
CA ILE A 283 18.38 -11.78 12.61
C ILE A 283 19.62 -11.09 12.00
N GLU A 284 19.48 -9.83 11.60
CA GLU A 284 20.58 -9.06 11.02
C GLU A 284 20.41 -7.58 11.36
N ILE A 285 21.53 -6.93 11.72
CA ILE A 285 21.64 -5.48 11.86
C ILE A 285 22.83 -5.05 11.00
N SER A 286 22.61 -4.16 10.05
CA SER A 286 23.69 -3.61 9.22
C SER A 286 23.60 -2.10 9.20
N ASN A 287 24.76 -1.45 9.31
CA ASN A 287 24.83 -0.01 9.17
C ASN A 287 25.04 0.32 7.69
N LEU A 288 24.04 0.94 7.09
CA LEU A 288 24.05 1.46 5.73
C LEU A 288 24.69 2.85 5.81
N LYS A 289 26.02 2.88 5.94
CA LYS A 289 26.73 4.13 5.74
C LYS A 289 26.46 4.60 4.32
N LEU A 290 25.77 5.74 4.18
CA LEU A 290 25.78 6.52 2.95
C LEU A 290 27.25 6.82 2.64
N ASP A 291 27.76 6.25 1.55
CA ASP A 291 29.19 6.24 1.23
C ASP A 291 29.82 7.64 1.29
N LEU A 292 30.66 7.86 2.30
CA LEU A 292 31.90 8.64 2.17
C LEU A 292 33.12 7.86 2.69
N ASN A 293 32.97 6.64 3.24
CA ASN A 293 34.09 5.75 3.53
C ASN A 293 33.65 4.30 3.83
N PRO A 294 34.20 3.25 3.18
CA PRO A 294 33.65 1.89 3.20
C PRO A 294 33.95 1.08 4.48
N SER A 295 34.61 1.68 5.47
CA SER A 295 35.09 0.97 6.65
C SER A 295 34.14 1.14 7.83
N LEU A 296 33.02 0.40 7.87
CA LEU A 296 32.37 0.04 9.13
C LEU A 296 31.89 -1.40 9.20
N LYS A 297 32.05 -1.90 10.42
CA LYS A 297 31.86 -3.26 10.92
C LYS A 297 30.44 -3.78 10.64
N LYS A 298 30.35 -4.89 9.91
CA LYS A 298 29.20 -5.80 9.98
C LYS A 298 29.14 -6.35 11.41
N ILE A 299 28.11 -5.98 12.18
CA ILE A 299 27.79 -6.70 13.42
C ILE A 299 27.15 -8.02 12.97
N LYS A 300 27.96 -9.08 12.85
CA LYS A 300 27.46 -10.43 12.57
C LYS A 300 26.76 -10.94 13.84
N ILE A 301 25.44 -11.08 13.76
CA ILE A 301 24.66 -11.89 14.71
C ILE A 301 24.43 -13.26 14.06
N HIS A 302 24.57 -14.30 14.87
CA HIS A 302 24.69 -15.71 14.46
C HIS A 302 23.56 -16.24 13.55
N ASP A 303 23.97 -17.18 12.69
CA ASP A 303 23.18 -17.98 11.75
C ASP A 303 21.73 -18.25 12.21
N CYS A 304 20.80 -17.57 11.56
CA CYS A 304 19.40 -17.98 11.51
C CYS A 304 19.00 -18.03 10.05
N GLY A 305 19.02 -19.24 9.50
CA GLY A 305 18.62 -19.67 8.14
C GLY A 305 18.21 -18.54 7.20
N THR A 306 19.09 -18.31 6.21
CA THR A 306 18.92 -17.42 5.06
C THR A 306 17.45 -17.29 4.65
N PRO A 307 16.87 -16.07 4.62
CA PRO A 307 15.66 -15.82 3.85
C PRO A 307 15.89 -16.36 2.44
N HIS A 308 14.88 -17.00 1.84
CA HIS A 308 15.04 -17.35 0.44
C HIS A 308 15.17 -16.04 -0.32
N ASP A 309 16.18 -16.00 -1.15
CA ASP A 309 16.59 -14.87 -1.96
C ASP A 309 15.42 -14.33 -2.82
N ASP A 310 14.30 -15.04 -3.00
CA ASP A 310 13.14 -14.62 -3.78
C ASP A 310 11.90 -14.17 -2.96
N ASP A 311 11.99 -14.11 -1.63
CA ASP A 311 10.85 -13.80 -0.76
C ASP A 311 10.57 -12.29 -0.69
N ALA A 312 9.28 -11.91 -0.64
CA ALA A 312 8.88 -10.56 -0.29
C ALA A 312 8.96 -10.33 1.22
N ALA A 313 9.23 -9.10 1.61
CA ALA A 313 9.12 -8.62 2.98
C ALA A 313 8.25 -7.36 3.03
N VAL A 314 7.74 -7.08 4.23
CA VAL A 314 7.18 -5.77 4.55
C VAL A 314 8.32 -4.87 4.99
N PHE A 315 8.48 -3.76 4.29
CA PHE A 315 9.53 -2.79 4.55
C PHE A 315 8.97 -1.59 5.29
N ILE A 316 9.65 -1.20 6.36
CA ILE A 316 9.28 -0.08 7.22
C ILE A 316 10.38 0.98 7.10
N TYR A 317 10.02 2.17 6.61
CA TYR A 317 10.88 3.34 6.63
C TYR A 317 10.58 4.21 7.83
N SER A 318 11.63 4.67 8.48
CA SER A 318 11.48 5.46 9.68
C SER A 318 12.66 6.36 9.90
N ASN A 319 12.40 7.46 10.60
CA ASN A 319 13.39 8.48 10.85
C ASN A 319 13.46 8.82 12.34
N CYS A 320 14.57 9.44 12.73
CA CYS A 320 14.70 10.17 13.98
C CYS A 320 15.34 11.51 13.70
N LEU A 321 14.70 12.59 14.15
CA LEU A 321 15.22 13.94 13.95
C LEU A 321 15.94 14.40 15.21
N ARG A 322 17.21 14.76 15.06
CA ARG A 322 18.07 15.18 16.17
C ARG A 322 18.80 16.47 15.84
N ASN A 323 19.00 17.31 16.86
CA ASN A 323 19.96 18.41 16.76
C ASN A 323 21.37 17.83 16.72
N THR A 324 22.24 18.40 15.88
CA THR A 324 23.63 17.96 15.76
C THR A 324 24.40 18.02 17.07
N ASP A 325 24.03 18.97 17.93
CA ASP A 325 24.73 19.23 19.19
C ASP A 325 24.38 18.20 20.28
N GLU A 326 23.34 17.39 20.07
CA GLU A 326 22.93 16.31 20.98
C GLU A 326 23.70 14.99 20.75
N PHE A 327 24.55 14.91 19.72
CA PHE A 327 25.31 13.70 19.37
C PHE A 327 26.57 13.48 20.22
N THR A 328 26.44 13.46 21.55
CA THR A 328 27.60 13.40 22.48
C THR A 328 27.97 11.99 22.95
N TYR A 329 27.25 10.94 22.52
CA TYR A 329 27.49 9.53 22.88
C TYR A 329 27.40 8.62 21.63
N PRO A 330 27.78 7.32 21.70
CA PRO A 330 27.54 6.33 20.63
C PRO A 330 26.03 6.13 20.41
N ILE A 331 25.40 7.12 19.77
CA ILE A 331 23.94 7.24 19.66
C ILE A 331 23.37 6.10 18.84
N VAL A 332 24.13 5.59 17.87
CA VAL A 332 23.77 4.46 17.02
C VAL A 332 23.62 3.19 17.86
N GLU A 333 24.60 2.88 18.72
CA GLU A 333 24.56 1.73 19.61
C GLU A 333 23.42 1.82 20.63
N TYR A 334 23.20 3.01 21.19
CA TYR A 334 22.07 3.25 22.09
C TYR A 334 20.73 3.02 21.39
N LEU A 335 20.55 3.59 20.18
CA LEU A 335 19.32 3.45 19.40
C LEU A 335 19.08 2.00 18.98
N VAL A 336 20.12 1.30 18.52
CA VAL A 336 20.06 -0.13 18.20
C VAL A 336 19.62 -0.93 19.42
N SER A 337 20.25 -0.71 20.59
CA SER A 337 19.87 -1.36 21.83
C SER A 337 18.39 -1.12 22.15
N LYS A 338 17.91 0.12 22.03
CA LYS A 338 16.52 0.48 22.35
C LYS A 338 15.52 -0.12 21.37
N ILE A 339 15.79 -0.08 20.07
CA ILE A 339 14.94 -0.69 19.04
C ILE A 339 14.84 -2.21 19.24
N VAL A 340 15.95 -2.87 19.57
CA VAL A 340 15.97 -4.31 19.87
C VAL A 340 15.22 -4.64 21.16
N GLU A 341 15.41 -3.83 22.21
CA GLU A 341 14.74 -3.98 23.52
C GLU A 341 13.22 -3.88 23.41
N ILE A 342 12.72 -2.84 22.71
CA ILE A 342 11.28 -2.63 22.53
C ILE A 342 10.68 -3.72 21.61
N GLY A 343 11.39 -4.07 20.53
CA GLY A 343 10.94 -5.06 19.55
C GLY A 343 9.95 -4.51 18.52
N ILE A 344 9.99 -5.05 17.30
CA ILE A 344 9.29 -4.47 16.14
C ILE A 344 7.77 -4.37 16.30
N THR A 345 7.14 -5.36 16.92
CA THR A 345 5.70 -5.35 17.14
C THR A 345 5.26 -4.19 18.03
N GLU A 346 5.98 -3.97 19.13
CA GLU A 346 5.67 -2.88 20.05
C GLU A 346 6.05 -1.53 19.45
N LEU A 347 7.17 -1.45 18.73
CA LEU A 347 7.55 -0.26 17.96
C LEU A 347 6.44 0.17 17.00
N LEU A 348 5.89 -0.76 16.21
CA LEU A 348 4.78 -0.48 15.30
C LEU A 348 3.57 0.10 16.05
N ASN A 349 3.16 -0.53 17.16
CA ASN A 349 2.01 -0.09 17.96
C ASN A 349 2.22 1.30 18.58
N LEU A 350 3.38 1.55 19.20
CA LEU A 350 3.71 2.83 19.83
C LEU A 350 3.73 3.97 18.81
N SER A 351 4.38 3.73 17.67
CA SER A 351 4.49 4.73 16.60
C SER A 351 3.15 5.09 15.98
N MET A 352 2.25 4.12 15.91
CA MET A 352 0.93 4.27 15.31
C MET A 352 -0.11 4.80 16.30
N ALA A 353 0.11 4.65 17.61
CA ALA A 353 -0.71 5.25 18.65
C ALA A 353 -0.59 6.79 18.67
N ILE A 354 0.62 7.31 18.49
CA ILE A 354 0.91 8.75 18.51
C ILE A 354 0.86 9.41 17.12
N HIS A 355 0.68 8.61 16.07
CA HIS A 355 0.45 9.14 14.73
C HIS A 355 -0.94 9.81 14.66
N LYS A 356 -1.12 10.71 13.69
CA LYS A 356 -2.45 11.23 13.35
C LYS A 356 -3.38 10.08 12.98
N GLN A 357 -4.44 9.88 13.75
CA GLN A 357 -5.36 8.76 13.55
C GLN A 357 -6.19 8.90 12.26
N TYR A 358 -6.45 10.14 11.84
CA TYR A 358 -7.02 10.48 10.53
C TYR A 358 -6.19 11.60 9.86
N GLN A 359 -6.24 11.69 8.54
CA GLN A 359 -5.49 12.70 7.78
C GLN A 359 -5.95 14.14 8.07
N GLU A 360 -7.26 14.33 8.26
CA GLU A 360 -7.87 15.61 8.62
C GLU A 360 -8.24 15.59 10.13
N PRO A 361 -7.55 16.36 10.98
CA PRO A 361 -7.89 16.49 12.40
C PRO A 361 -9.20 17.27 12.54
N ASN A 362 -10.31 16.55 12.50
CA ASN A 362 -11.67 17.08 12.61
C ASN A 362 -12.36 16.47 13.86
N CYS A 363 -13.68 16.66 14.00
CA CYS A 363 -14.54 16.11 15.07
C CYS A 363 -14.41 14.60 15.38
N ASN A 364 -13.68 13.83 14.58
CA ASN A 364 -13.41 12.42 14.82
C ASN A 364 -12.29 12.16 15.84
N ASP A 365 -11.38 13.11 16.07
CA ASP A 365 -10.40 12.98 17.16
C ASP A 365 -11.10 13.00 18.52
N GLN A 366 -12.19 13.76 18.64
CA GLN A 366 -13.05 13.73 19.82
C GLN A 366 -13.72 12.37 20.02
N LYS A 367 -14.09 11.66 18.94
CA LYS A 367 -14.63 10.30 19.03
C LYS A 367 -13.60 9.35 19.62
N ILE A 368 -12.34 9.46 19.20
CA ILE A 368 -11.23 8.66 19.75
C ILE A 368 -11.03 8.94 21.24
N ILE A 369 -10.97 10.22 21.62
CA ILE A 369 -10.85 10.63 23.03
C ILE A 369 -12.01 10.06 23.86
N ASN A 370 -13.22 10.07 23.32
CA ASN A 370 -14.41 9.59 24.02
C ASN A 370 -14.45 8.06 24.18
N LEU A 371 -13.66 7.28 23.43
CA LEU A 371 -13.57 5.83 23.62
C LEU A 371 -12.98 5.46 24.97
N LYS A 372 -12.13 6.34 25.54
CA LYS A 372 -11.37 6.07 26.78
C LYS A 372 -10.70 4.69 26.76
N ASP A 373 -10.13 4.34 25.62
CA ASP A 373 -9.42 3.08 25.44
C ASP A 373 -8.10 3.14 26.20
N ASN A 374 -8.05 2.51 27.38
CA ASN A 374 -6.89 2.53 28.27
C ASN A 374 -5.63 1.98 27.60
N GLU A 375 -5.76 0.98 26.73
CA GLU A 375 -4.62 0.40 26.03
C GLU A 375 -4.00 1.45 25.10
N TYR A 376 -4.84 2.08 24.26
CA TYR A 376 -4.42 3.16 23.37
C TYR A 376 -3.79 4.32 24.14
N LEU A 377 -4.43 4.81 25.20
CA LEU A 377 -3.93 5.92 26.01
C LEU A 377 -2.57 5.60 26.64
N THR A 378 -2.42 4.38 27.17
CA THR A 378 -1.14 3.90 27.72
C THR A 378 -0.05 3.87 26.63
N LYS A 379 -0.38 3.42 25.41
CA LYS A 379 0.58 3.42 24.30
C LYS A 379 0.97 4.84 23.89
N CYS A 380 0.04 5.80 23.88
CA CYS A 380 0.35 7.20 23.63
C CYS A 380 1.34 7.74 24.67
N GLU A 381 1.08 7.52 25.97
CA GLU A 381 1.95 7.97 27.06
C GLU A 381 3.36 7.37 26.97
N ILE A 382 3.46 6.05 26.73
CA ILE A 382 4.75 5.37 26.56
C ILE A 382 5.49 5.94 25.35
N ALA A 383 4.82 6.06 24.21
CA ALA A 383 5.42 6.54 22.98
C ALA A 383 5.90 8.00 23.10
N ASP A 384 5.14 8.88 23.76
CA ASP A 384 5.57 10.26 24.05
C ASP A 384 6.78 10.27 24.99
N SER A 385 6.77 9.45 26.04
CA SER A 385 7.90 9.35 27.00
C SER A 385 9.19 8.86 26.35
N LEU A 386 9.07 7.99 25.35
CA LEU A 386 10.20 7.47 24.58
C LEU A 386 10.57 8.37 23.40
N GLY A 387 9.82 9.45 23.13
CA GLY A 387 10.09 10.38 22.05
C GLY A 387 9.81 9.82 20.66
N PHE A 388 8.68 9.13 20.52
CA PHE A 388 8.19 8.65 19.22
C PHE A 388 7.45 9.76 18.44
N ASN A 389 7.10 10.84 19.13
CA ASN A 389 6.27 11.93 18.61
C ASN A 389 6.95 12.66 17.47
N ILE A 390 6.24 12.93 16.37
CA ILE A 390 6.80 13.70 15.26
C ILE A 390 7.14 15.15 15.65
N LEU A 391 6.49 15.68 16.69
CA LEU A 391 6.81 16.98 17.31
C LEU A 391 8.03 16.88 18.24
N ASN A 392 8.36 15.68 18.70
CA ASN A 392 9.51 15.41 19.55
C ASN A 392 10.20 14.06 19.24
N PRO A 393 10.76 13.87 18.03
CA PRO A 393 11.15 12.55 17.52
C PRO A 393 12.56 12.20 17.99
N HIS A 394 12.73 12.08 19.30
CA HIS A 394 13.99 11.71 19.91
C HIS A 394 14.39 10.27 19.58
N LEU A 395 13.46 9.36 19.34
CA LEU A 395 13.81 7.95 19.15
C LEU A 395 13.34 7.40 17.82
N PHE A 396 12.12 7.71 17.39
CA PHE A 396 11.56 7.05 16.23
C PHE A 396 10.25 7.68 15.75
N TYR A 397 10.09 7.96 14.46
CA TYR A 397 8.76 8.05 13.88
C TYR A 397 8.73 7.28 12.56
N MET A 398 7.61 6.63 12.31
CA MET A 398 7.41 5.85 11.10
C MET A 398 6.96 6.76 9.97
N GLU A 399 7.65 6.67 8.84
CA GLU A 399 7.36 7.49 7.66
C GLU A 399 6.48 6.71 6.67
N HIS A 400 6.85 5.47 6.36
CA HIS A 400 6.15 4.69 5.34
C HIS A 400 6.31 3.18 5.56
N ILE A 401 5.32 2.40 5.11
CA ILE A 401 5.39 0.95 5.02
C ILE A 401 4.96 0.54 3.61
N PHE A 402 5.75 -0.32 2.98
CA PHE A 402 5.51 -0.86 1.65
C PHE A 402 6.00 -2.32 1.57
N THR A 403 5.83 -2.95 0.42
CA THR A 403 6.23 -4.35 0.21
C THR A 403 7.19 -4.46 -0.95
N GLU A 404 8.22 -5.28 -0.78
CA GLU A 404 9.27 -5.48 -1.78
C GLU A 404 10.00 -6.82 -1.59
N SER A 405 10.75 -7.26 -2.60
CA SER A 405 11.68 -8.39 -2.50
C SER A 405 12.85 -8.07 -1.57
N ILE A 406 13.22 -9.03 -0.71
CA ILE A 406 14.39 -8.92 0.17
C ILE A 406 15.68 -8.69 -0.63
N LYS A 407 15.79 -9.20 -1.86
CA LYS A 407 16.93 -8.97 -2.78
C LYS A 407 17.15 -7.51 -3.15
N ASN A 408 16.07 -6.73 -3.23
CA ASN A 408 16.15 -5.35 -3.69
C ASN A 408 16.43 -4.38 -2.55
N THR A 409 16.63 -4.85 -1.31
CA THR A 409 17.01 -4.04 -0.14
C THR A 409 18.08 -3.00 -0.50
N ASP A 410 19.23 -3.42 -1.03
CA ASP A 410 20.36 -2.52 -1.31
C ASP A 410 20.08 -1.41 -2.34
N LYS A 411 19.06 -1.57 -3.22
CA LYS A 411 18.75 -0.59 -4.28
C LYS A 411 18.02 0.65 -3.76
N TYR A 412 17.37 0.55 -2.61
CA TYR A 412 16.54 1.64 -2.07
C TYR A 412 17.27 2.53 -1.07
N PHE A 413 18.48 2.14 -0.67
CA PHE A 413 19.20 2.78 0.42
C PHE A 413 20.57 3.33 0.02
N LYS A 414 20.90 3.27 -1.28
CA LYS A 414 21.90 4.10 -1.94
C LYS A 414 21.19 5.30 -2.56
#